data_AF-A0A1N6XN68-F1
#
_entry.id   AF-A0A1N6XN68-F1
#
_cell.length_a   1.000
_cell.length_b   1.000
_cell.length_c   1.000
_cell.angle_alpha   90.00
_cell.angle_beta   90.00
_cell.angle_gamma   90.00
#
_symmetry.space_group_name_H-M   'P 1'
#
loop_
_entity.id
_entity.type
_entity.pdbx_description
1 polymer ?
#
loop_
_entity_poly.entity_id
_entity_poly.type
_entity_poly.pdbx_seq_one_letter_code
_entity_poly.pdbx_strand_id
1 'polypeptide(L)'
;MNYLLVVFIILLSVLGMTLNGLAQTEISYDQQMNQVDTKTATFALGCFWGPDASFGALEGVVRTRVGYAGGTTENPSYKMIGDHTETIEIDYNPEIISYRELLQIFFNSHDPYSQAYSRQYASLILYHNSEQKQIALEMKEKLEAESGKEIKTEIKKLDRFYLAEDYHQKFRLQQQVAFRDHYLEQMTMKEFINSPSVTKVNGYITGNGERDNIIKNIAELGLTSELQERLLEKNSIDPAECVTFCKTEDAENVIINEEESDQELRARLTDLQYKVTQLNATEPAFNNQYWDNKEPGIYVDVVSGEPLFSSTDKFESGSGWPSFTKPLVEDNLVEVEDNSLWMTRIEVRSKKADSHLGHVFADGPGPTGLRYCINSAALRFISAEDLAEEGYEEYKDLF
;
A
#
# COMPACT_ATOMS: atom_id res chain seq x y z
N MET A 1 -54.49 30.24 -31.20
CA MET A 1 -53.40 29.37 -31.68
C MET A 1 -52.09 30.05 -31.30
N ASN A 2 -51.17 29.32 -30.66
CA ASN A 2 -49.77 29.68 -30.40
C ASN A 2 -49.41 30.69 -29.31
N TYR A 3 -49.69 30.40 -28.03
CA TYR A 3 -48.76 30.79 -26.94
C TYR A 3 -48.87 29.84 -25.73
N LEU A 4 -50.05 29.24 -25.47
CA LEU A 4 -50.22 28.33 -24.32
C LEU A 4 -49.54 26.95 -24.48
N LEU A 5 -49.35 26.46 -25.72
CA LEU A 5 -48.74 25.15 -25.97
C LEU A 5 -47.20 25.19 -25.91
N VAL A 6 -46.58 26.36 -26.10
CA VAL A 6 -45.11 26.51 -26.10
C VAL A 6 -44.58 26.63 -24.67
N VAL A 7 -45.36 27.21 -23.74
CA VAL A 7 -44.95 27.33 -22.33
C VAL A 7 -44.95 25.98 -21.61
N PHE A 8 -45.82 25.03 -22.00
CA PHE A 8 -45.85 23.70 -21.40
C PHE A 8 -44.67 22.80 -21.85
N ILE A 9 -44.10 23.06 -23.03
CA ILE A 9 -42.92 22.32 -23.53
C ILE A 9 -41.63 22.88 -22.89
N ILE A 10 -41.59 24.18 -22.56
CA ILE A 10 -40.43 24.77 -21.88
C ILE A 10 -40.40 24.42 -20.38
N LEU A 11 -41.56 24.18 -19.75
CA LEU A 11 -41.62 23.69 -18.36
C LEU A 11 -41.29 22.19 -18.22
N LEU A 12 -41.37 21.40 -19.30
CA LEU A 12 -40.96 20.01 -19.33
C LEU A 12 -39.48 19.80 -19.73
N SER A 13 -38.80 20.84 -20.26
CA SER A 13 -37.37 20.80 -20.55
C SER A 13 -36.48 21.35 -19.43
N VAL A 14 -37.05 21.86 -18.33
CA VAL A 14 -36.31 22.32 -17.14
C VAL A 14 -36.51 21.40 -15.93
N LEU A 15 -37.38 20.39 -16.04
CA LEU A 15 -37.57 19.36 -15.01
C LEU A 15 -37.04 18.00 -15.48
N GLY A 16 -35.87 18.01 -16.09
CA GLY A 16 -35.24 16.82 -16.63
C GLY A 16 -33.72 16.94 -16.56
N MET A 17 -33.16 17.20 -15.37
CA MET A 17 -31.75 16.97 -15.03
C MET A 17 -31.45 17.41 -13.58
N THR A 18 -32.17 16.86 -12.60
CA THR A 18 -31.64 16.74 -11.22
C THR A 18 -32.17 15.45 -10.60
N LEU A 19 -31.96 14.33 -11.29
CA LEU A 19 -31.57 13.14 -10.55
C LEU A 19 -30.15 13.42 -10.08
N ASN A 20 -30.03 14.04 -8.91
CA ASN A 20 -28.93 13.73 -8.03
C ASN A 20 -29.05 12.23 -7.74
N GLY A 21 -28.54 11.40 -8.66
CA GLY A 21 -27.92 10.16 -8.21
C GLY A 21 -26.95 10.62 -7.15
N LEU A 22 -27.10 10.09 -5.93
CA LEU A 22 -26.08 10.23 -4.91
C LEU A 22 -24.77 9.95 -5.62
N ALA A 23 -23.97 10.99 -5.83
CA ALA A 23 -22.64 10.82 -6.39
C ALA A 23 -21.95 9.95 -5.37
N GLN A 24 -21.84 8.66 -5.71
CA GLN A 24 -21.16 7.69 -4.90
C GLN A 24 -19.77 8.26 -4.70
N THR A 25 -19.36 8.46 -3.44
CA THR A 25 -18.00 8.88 -3.15
C THR A 25 -17.11 7.74 -3.63
N GLU A 26 -16.61 7.84 -4.86
CA GLU A 26 -15.73 6.82 -5.41
C GLU A 26 -14.44 6.83 -4.60
N ILE A 27 -14.15 5.71 -3.94
CA ILE A 27 -12.95 5.54 -3.12
C ILE A 27 -11.75 5.47 -4.07
N SER A 28 -10.77 6.36 -3.89
CA SER A 28 -9.62 6.46 -4.80
C SER A 28 -8.88 5.13 -4.99
N TYR A 29 -8.64 4.40 -3.90
CA TYR A 29 -8.01 3.09 -3.97
C TYR A 29 -8.81 2.09 -4.81
N ASP A 30 -10.14 2.09 -4.69
CA ASP A 30 -11.01 1.22 -5.49
C ASP A 30 -10.92 1.60 -6.98
N GLN A 31 -10.93 2.88 -7.32
CA GLN A 31 -10.82 3.34 -8.71
C GLN A 31 -9.51 2.88 -9.36
N GLN A 32 -8.39 2.99 -8.65
CA GLN A 32 -7.09 2.54 -9.12
C GLN A 32 -7.07 1.02 -9.31
N MET A 33 -7.45 0.27 -8.28
CA MET A 33 -7.39 -1.19 -8.29
C MET A 33 -8.44 -1.85 -9.22
N ASN A 34 -9.52 -1.14 -9.56
CA ASN A 34 -10.50 -1.61 -10.55
C ASN A 34 -9.96 -1.59 -11.99
N GLN A 35 -8.87 -0.87 -12.26
CA GLN A 35 -8.24 -0.79 -13.59
C GLN A 35 -7.12 -1.82 -13.78
N VAL A 36 -6.72 -2.50 -12.70
CA VAL A 36 -5.64 -3.48 -12.72
C VAL A 36 -6.12 -4.79 -13.34
N ASP A 37 -5.33 -5.34 -14.27
CA ASP A 37 -5.57 -6.67 -14.81
C ASP A 37 -5.25 -7.74 -13.76
N THR A 38 -6.27 -8.46 -13.31
CA THR A 38 -6.15 -9.47 -12.24
C THR A 38 -6.23 -10.91 -12.76
N LYS A 39 -5.53 -11.81 -12.07
CA LYS A 39 -5.79 -13.26 -12.12
C LYS A 39 -6.45 -13.71 -10.81
N THR A 40 -7.05 -14.90 -10.81
CA THR A 40 -7.76 -15.43 -9.64
C THR A 40 -7.13 -16.73 -9.14
N ALA A 41 -6.97 -16.83 -7.81
CA ALA A 41 -6.56 -18.04 -7.09
C ALA A 41 -7.69 -18.49 -6.15
N THR A 42 -7.83 -19.80 -5.91
CA THR A 42 -8.88 -20.34 -5.04
C THR A 42 -8.32 -21.41 -4.11
N PHE A 43 -8.45 -21.19 -2.81
CA PHE A 43 -7.86 -22.02 -1.76
C PHE A 43 -8.87 -22.33 -0.64
N ALA A 44 -8.70 -23.48 0.00
CA ALA A 44 -9.34 -23.79 1.28
C ALA A 44 -8.26 -24.18 2.29
N LEU A 45 -8.29 -23.57 3.47
CA LEU A 45 -7.26 -23.75 4.50
C LEU A 45 -7.83 -23.52 5.91
N GLY A 46 -8.93 -24.21 6.19
CA GLY A 46 -9.67 -24.07 7.44
C GLY A 46 -10.76 -23.00 7.38
N CYS A 47 -11.05 -22.36 8.51
CA CYS A 47 -12.10 -21.33 8.58
C CYS A 47 -11.72 -20.14 7.69
N PHE A 48 -12.55 -19.82 6.69
CA PHE A 48 -12.22 -18.84 5.66
C PHE A 48 -12.10 -17.38 6.13
N TRP A 49 -12.51 -17.06 7.37
CA TRP A 49 -12.42 -15.70 7.92
C TRP A 49 -10.99 -15.27 8.24
N GLY A 50 -10.13 -16.22 8.61
CA GLY A 50 -8.71 -15.96 8.79
C GLY A 50 -8.04 -15.64 7.45
N PRO A 51 -8.09 -16.57 6.48
CA PRO A 51 -7.56 -16.37 5.13
C PRO A 51 -8.09 -15.13 4.43
N ASP A 52 -9.38 -14.79 4.56
CA ASP A 52 -9.96 -13.58 3.97
C ASP A 52 -9.26 -12.31 4.45
N ALA A 53 -8.91 -12.25 5.74
CA ALA A 53 -8.17 -11.14 6.30
C ALA A 53 -6.67 -11.21 5.94
N SER A 54 -6.03 -12.37 6.10
CA SER A 54 -4.58 -12.49 5.91
C SER A 54 -4.17 -12.31 4.45
N PHE A 55 -4.86 -12.93 3.49
CA PHE A 55 -4.59 -12.70 2.06
C PHE A 55 -5.01 -11.30 1.62
N GLY A 56 -6.13 -10.77 2.14
CA GLY A 56 -6.59 -9.42 1.80
C GLY A 56 -5.58 -8.32 2.14
N ALA A 57 -4.73 -8.54 3.16
CA ALA A 57 -3.71 -7.60 3.59
C ALA A 57 -2.47 -7.53 2.67
N LEU A 58 -2.20 -8.58 1.88
CA LEU A 58 -0.98 -8.71 1.09
C LEU A 58 -0.90 -7.68 -0.04
N GLU A 59 0.28 -7.11 -0.30
CA GLU A 59 0.50 -6.33 -1.52
C GLU A 59 0.25 -7.19 -2.77
N GLY A 60 -0.33 -6.59 -3.81
CA GLY A 60 -0.71 -7.28 -5.03
C GLY A 60 -2.04 -8.06 -4.95
N VAL A 61 -2.59 -8.37 -3.77
CA VAL A 61 -3.97 -8.88 -3.67
C VAL A 61 -4.96 -7.72 -3.80
N VAL A 62 -5.86 -7.82 -4.76
CA VAL A 62 -6.82 -6.77 -5.12
C VAL A 62 -8.17 -6.99 -4.44
N ARG A 63 -8.73 -8.21 -4.49
CA ARG A 63 -10.00 -8.57 -3.83
C ARG A 63 -9.93 -9.95 -3.24
N THR A 64 -10.71 -10.16 -2.19
CA THR A 64 -10.99 -11.50 -1.67
C THR A 64 -12.50 -11.73 -1.55
N ARG A 65 -12.95 -12.98 -1.69
CA ARG A 65 -14.33 -13.40 -1.45
C ARG A 65 -14.31 -14.73 -0.74
N VAL A 66 -15.24 -14.95 0.18
CA VAL A 66 -15.40 -16.25 0.84
C VAL A 66 -16.61 -17.01 0.32
N GLY A 67 -16.52 -18.33 0.32
CA GLY A 67 -17.51 -19.19 -0.30
C GLY A 67 -17.32 -20.66 -0.01
N TYR A 68 -18.03 -21.48 -0.76
CA TYR A 68 -18.05 -22.93 -0.66
C TYR A 68 -17.67 -23.53 -2.01
N ALA A 69 -16.69 -24.42 -2.01
CA ALA A 69 -16.24 -25.08 -3.24
C ALA A 69 -15.65 -26.47 -2.98
N GLY A 70 -15.41 -27.20 -4.07
CA GLY A 70 -14.74 -28.51 -4.04
C GLY A 70 -15.63 -29.70 -3.69
N GLY A 71 -16.92 -29.48 -3.47
CA GLY A 71 -17.97 -30.49 -3.40
C GLY A 71 -18.81 -30.57 -4.68
N THR A 72 -19.85 -31.38 -4.64
CA THR A 72 -20.78 -31.67 -5.74
C THR A 72 -22.21 -31.22 -5.44
N THR A 73 -22.52 -30.92 -4.19
CA THR A 73 -23.85 -30.46 -3.75
C THR A 73 -24.18 -29.12 -4.40
N GLU A 74 -25.36 -28.96 -4.99
CA GLU A 74 -25.77 -27.69 -5.59
C GLU A 74 -26.24 -26.68 -4.55
N ASN A 75 -25.87 -25.41 -4.75
CA ASN A 75 -26.30 -24.26 -3.95
C ASN A 75 -26.11 -24.46 -2.43
N PRO A 76 -24.88 -24.79 -1.98
CA PRO A 76 -24.58 -24.91 -0.56
C PRO A 76 -24.84 -23.58 0.18
N SER A 77 -25.18 -23.71 1.46
CA SER A 77 -25.22 -22.59 2.43
C SER A 77 -24.45 -23.00 3.67
N TYR A 78 -24.15 -22.05 4.56
CA TYR A 78 -23.40 -22.38 5.78
C TYR A 78 -24.07 -23.51 6.60
N LYS A 79 -25.41 -23.51 6.67
CA LYS A 79 -26.19 -24.52 7.39
C LYS A 79 -26.32 -25.85 6.63
N MET A 80 -26.12 -25.83 5.32
CA MET A 80 -26.26 -26.98 4.43
C MET A 80 -25.10 -27.00 3.43
N ILE A 81 -23.88 -27.13 3.94
CA ILE A 81 -22.66 -27.05 3.12
C ILE A 81 -22.44 -28.31 2.27
N GLY A 82 -23.00 -29.44 2.69
CA GLY A 82 -22.85 -30.72 2.00
C GLY A 82 -21.40 -31.20 2.00
N ASP A 83 -20.87 -31.52 0.83
CA ASP A 83 -19.51 -32.00 0.61
C ASP A 83 -18.51 -30.89 0.20
N HIS A 84 -18.94 -29.62 0.25
CA HIS A 84 -18.08 -28.46 0.02
C HIS A 84 -17.20 -28.13 1.23
N THR A 85 -16.18 -27.32 0.96
CA THR A 85 -15.23 -26.79 1.93
C THR A 85 -15.31 -25.27 1.93
N GLU A 86 -15.14 -24.64 3.11
CA GLU A 86 -14.94 -23.20 3.20
C GLU A 86 -13.72 -22.78 2.40
N THR A 87 -13.93 -21.86 1.47
CA THR A 87 -12.98 -21.52 0.42
C THR A 87 -12.87 -20.01 0.29
N ILE A 88 -11.68 -19.52 -0.01
CA ILE A 88 -11.41 -18.14 -0.41
C ILE A 88 -11.09 -18.08 -1.91
N GLU A 89 -11.66 -17.09 -2.58
CA GLU A 89 -11.27 -16.63 -3.91
C GLU A 89 -10.47 -15.33 -3.76
N ILE A 90 -9.33 -15.23 -4.46
CA ILE A 90 -8.36 -14.15 -4.35
C ILE A 90 -8.09 -13.63 -5.76
N ASP A 91 -8.52 -12.41 -6.04
CA ASP A 91 -8.12 -11.68 -7.24
C ASP A 91 -6.82 -10.93 -6.93
N TYR A 92 -5.79 -11.14 -7.75
CA TYR A 92 -4.45 -10.58 -7.53
C TYR A 92 -3.84 -10.03 -8.82
N ASN A 93 -3.00 -9.02 -8.68
CA ASN A 93 -2.17 -8.49 -9.76
C ASN A 93 -0.94 -9.40 -9.94
N PRO A 94 -0.84 -10.14 -11.06
CA PRO A 94 0.28 -11.04 -11.32
C PRO A 94 1.63 -10.33 -11.54
N GLU A 95 1.64 -9.01 -11.73
CA GLU A 95 2.86 -8.20 -11.84
C GLU A 95 3.48 -7.87 -10.47
N ILE A 96 2.69 -7.95 -9.40
CA ILE A 96 3.13 -7.65 -8.02
C ILE A 96 3.30 -8.94 -7.20
N ILE A 97 2.36 -9.88 -7.31
CA ILE A 97 2.42 -11.16 -6.60
C ILE A 97 2.08 -12.32 -7.52
N SER A 98 2.93 -13.34 -7.55
CA SER A 98 2.71 -14.52 -8.39
C SER A 98 1.82 -15.56 -7.72
N TYR A 99 1.21 -16.44 -8.53
CA TYR A 99 0.49 -17.61 -8.02
C TYR A 99 1.38 -18.52 -7.14
N ARG A 100 2.68 -18.60 -7.45
CA ARG A 100 3.64 -19.41 -6.69
C ARG A 100 3.87 -18.82 -5.30
N GLU A 101 3.96 -17.50 -5.17
CA GLU A 101 4.06 -16.82 -3.86
C GLU A 101 2.79 -16.99 -3.04
N LEU A 102 1.60 -16.85 -3.66
CA LEU A 102 0.33 -17.12 -2.99
C LEU A 102 0.25 -18.56 -2.46
N LEU A 103 0.73 -19.55 -3.23
CA LEU A 103 0.83 -20.94 -2.77
C LEU A 103 1.84 -21.13 -1.64
N GLN A 104 2.98 -20.44 -1.69
CA GLN A 104 3.96 -20.47 -0.61
C GLN A 104 3.35 -19.95 0.70
N ILE A 105 2.62 -18.84 0.62
CA ILE A 105 1.89 -18.26 1.76
C ILE A 105 0.82 -19.24 2.25
N PHE A 106 0.04 -19.84 1.34
CA PHE A 106 -0.94 -20.87 1.66
C PHE A 106 -0.34 -22.03 2.48
N PHE A 107 0.77 -22.62 2.02
CA PHE A 107 1.41 -23.73 2.73
C PHE A 107 2.05 -23.30 4.06
N ASN A 108 2.51 -22.06 4.17
CA ASN A 108 3.05 -21.52 5.43
C ASN A 108 1.96 -21.14 6.45
N SER A 109 0.70 -21.02 6.01
CA SER A 109 -0.41 -20.54 6.85
C SER A 109 -1.10 -21.64 7.67
N HIS A 110 -0.77 -22.91 7.45
CA HIS A 110 -1.34 -24.04 8.18
C HIS A 110 -0.39 -25.24 8.17
N ASP A 111 -0.71 -26.32 8.90
CA ASP A 111 0.01 -27.59 8.80
C ASP A 111 -0.56 -28.43 7.63
N PRO A 112 0.14 -28.53 6.48
CA PRO A 112 -0.36 -29.27 5.33
C PRO A 112 -0.20 -30.79 5.47
N TYR A 113 0.49 -31.29 6.49
CA TYR A 113 0.75 -32.72 6.71
C TYR A 113 -0.33 -33.38 7.58
N SER A 114 -1.11 -32.57 8.31
CA SER A 114 -2.18 -33.04 9.17
C SER A 114 -3.48 -33.24 8.40
N GLN A 115 -4.15 -34.37 8.65
CA GLN A 115 -5.47 -34.62 8.09
C GLN A 115 -6.51 -33.70 8.76
N ALA A 116 -7.33 -33.03 7.95
CA ALA A 116 -8.41 -32.20 8.47
C ALA A 116 -9.47 -33.04 9.21
N TYR A 117 -9.92 -32.55 10.36
CA TYR A 117 -10.95 -33.21 11.18
C TYR A 117 -12.35 -33.17 10.53
N SER A 118 -12.59 -32.19 9.66
CA SER A 118 -13.88 -31.99 8.98
C SER A 118 -13.66 -31.65 7.51
N ARG A 119 -14.59 -32.09 6.66
CA ARG A 119 -14.63 -31.71 5.24
C ARG A 119 -14.76 -30.20 5.05
N GLN A 120 -15.53 -29.54 5.90
CA GLN A 120 -15.75 -28.08 5.85
C GLN A 120 -14.45 -27.29 5.99
N TYR A 121 -13.48 -27.81 6.75
CA TYR A 121 -12.22 -27.13 7.07
C TYR A 121 -11.00 -27.83 6.44
N ALA A 122 -11.23 -28.62 5.39
CA ALA A 122 -10.17 -29.31 4.67
C ALA A 122 -9.22 -28.34 3.95
N SER A 123 -7.99 -28.80 3.67
CA SER A 123 -7.00 -28.07 2.90
C SER A 123 -7.09 -28.43 1.42
N LEU A 124 -7.49 -27.49 0.57
CA LEU A 124 -7.65 -27.68 -0.88
C LEU A 124 -6.96 -26.57 -1.67
N ILE A 125 -6.36 -26.94 -2.80
CA ILE A 125 -5.98 -26.04 -3.88
C ILE A 125 -6.91 -26.32 -5.07
N LEU A 126 -7.69 -25.31 -5.45
CA LEU A 126 -8.67 -25.40 -6.53
C LEU A 126 -8.15 -24.64 -7.76
N TYR A 127 -7.53 -25.36 -8.69
CA TYR A 127 -6.88 -24.75 -9.85
C TYR A 127 -7.88 -24.36 -10.93
N HIS A 128 -7.66 -23.20 -11.56
CA HIS A 128 -8.46 -22.67 -12.66
C HIS A 128 -7.97 -23.14 -14.03
N ASN A 129 -6.66 -23.38 -14.17
CA ASN A 129 -6.02 -23.74 -15.43
C ASN A 129 -4.84 -24.72 -15.23
N SER A 130 -4.23 -25.17 -16.33
CA SER A 130 -3.13 -26.13 -16.32
C SER A 130 -1.84 -25.58 -15.70
N GLU A 131 -1.59 -24.28 -15.83
CA GLU A 131 -0.43 -23.61 -15.25
C GLU A 131 -0.50 -23.65 -13.71
N GLN A 132 -1.63 -23.23 -13.12
CA GLN A 132 -1.85 -23.32 -11.68
C GLN A 132 -1.74 -24.75 -11.16
N LYS A 133 -2.32 -25.72 -11.89
CA LYS A 133 -2.19 -27.14 -11.55
C LYS A 133 -0.72 -27.59 -11.47
N GLN A 134 0.06 -27.23 -12.48
CA GLN A 134 1.47 -27.62 -12.57
C GLN A 134 2.29 -27.01 -11.43
N ILE A 135 2.14 -25.70 -11.18
CA ILE A 135 2.83 -25.00 -10.09
C ILE A 135 2.47 -25.62 -8.71
N ALA A 136 1.19 -25.92 -8.48
CA ALA A 136 0.73 -26.54 -7.23
C ALA A 136 1.32 -27.94 -7.01
N LEU A 137 1.36 -28.77 -8.05
CA LEU A 137 1.94 -30.11 -7.99
C LEU A 137 3.45 -30.06 -7.74
N GLU A 138 4.17 -29.19 -8.46
CA GLU A 138 5.62 -29.01 -8.27
C GLU A 138 5.96 -28.54 -6.85
N MET A 139 5.21 -27.58 -6.32
CA MET A 139 5.42 -27.09 -4.96
C MET A 139 5.12 -28.18 -3.92
N LYS A 140 4.04 -28.96 -4.11
CA LYS A 140 3.72 -30.11 -3.26
C LYS A 140 4.86 -31.13 -3.27
N GLU A 141 5.31 -31.55 -4.45
CA GLU A 141 6.39 -32.54 -4.60
C GLU A 141 7.68 -32.07 -3.93
N LYS A 142 8.05 -30.80 -4.13
CA LYS A 142 9.22 -30.19 -3.49
C LYS A 142 9.11 -30.23 -1.96
N LEU A 143 7.99 -29.78 -1.38
CA LEU A 143 7.79 -29.76 0.07
C LEU A 143 7.75 -31.16 0.68
N GLU A 144 7.15 -32.14 -0.01
CA GLU A 144 7.16 -33.55 0.41
C GLU A 144 8.57 -34.13 0.40
N ALA A 145 9.37 -33.81 -0.63
CA ALA A 145 10.77 -34.24 -0.72
C ALA A 145 11.67 -33.61 0.38
N GLU A 146 11.47 -32.32 0.69
CA GLU A 146 12.23 -31.61 1.72
C GLU A 146 11.86 -32.05 3.13
N SER A 147 10.57 -32.30 3.41
CA SER A 147 10.09 -32.68 4.74
C SER A 147 10.13 -34.18 5.02
N GLY A 148 10.14 -35.02 3.98
CA GLY A 148 9.95 -36.46 4.08
C GLY A 148 8.54 -36.88 4.53
N LYS A 149 7.57 -35.97 4.52
CA LYS A 149 6.18 -36.19 4.93
C LYS A 149 5.23 -35.95 3.77
N GLU A 150 4.15 -36.74 3.73
CA GLU A 150 3.08 -36.55 2.74
C GLU A 150 2.19 -35.36 3.09
N ILE A 151 1.98 -34.48 2.13
CA ILE A 151 1.04 -33.36 2.20
C ILE A 151 -0.38 -33.88 1.93
N LYS A 152 -1.29 -33.57 2.84
CA LYS A 152 -2.72 -33.96 2.82
C LYS A 152 -3.61 -32.97 2.07
N THR A 153 -3.07 -31.84 1.62
CA THR A 153 -3.78 -30.87 0.77
C THR A 153 -4.26 -31.51 -0.53
N GLU A 154 -5.56 -31.44 -0.80
CA GLU A 154 -6.16 -31.90 -2.05
C GLU A 154 -5.92 -30.88 -3.18
N ILE A 155 -5.38 -31.32 -4.32
CA ILE A 155 -5.24 -30.47 -5.52
C ILE A 155 -6.25 -30.96 -6.57
N LYS A 156 -7.23 -30.12 -6.93
CA LYS A 156 -8.26 -30.47 -7.92
C LYS A 156 -8.72 -29.27 -8.74
N LYS A 157 -9.36 -29.54 -9.87
CA LYS A 157 -9.90 -28.48 -10.74
C LYS A 157 -11.05 -27.79 -10.01
N LEU A 158 -11.10 -26.46 -10.07
CA LEU A 158 -12.30 -25.74 -9.67
C LEU A 158 -13.44 -26.04 -10.65
N ASP A 159 -14.56 -26.54 -10.13
CA ASP A 159 -15.79 -26.69 -10.91
C ASP A 159 -16.69 -25.46 -10.75
N ARG A 160 -17.08 -25.15 -9.50
CA ARG A 160 -17.84 -23.97 -9.14
C ARG A 160 -17.44 -23.44 -7.77
N PHE A 161 -17.47 -22.11 -7.65
CA PHE A 161 -17.38 -21.39 -6.40
C PHE A 161 -18.75 -20.80 -6.07
N TYR A 162 -19.29 -21.13 -4.89
CA TYR A 162 -20.54 -20.56 -4.39
C TYR A 162 -20.22 -19.48 -3.37
N LEU A 163 -20.57 -18.23 -3.67
CA LEU A 163 -20.38 -17.11 -2.75
C LEU A 163 -21.11 -17.39 -1.44
N ALA A 164 -20.42 -17.25 -0.32
CA ALA A 164 -21.04 -17.37 1.00
C ALA A 164 -21.93 -16.16 1.30
N GLU A 165 -22.83 -16.34 2.24
CA GLU A 165 -23.77 -15.32 2.70
C GLU A 165 -23.06 -14.03 3.16
N ASP A 166 -23.72 -12.89 3.00
CA ASP A 166 -23.17 -11.55 3.24
C ASP A 166 -22.45 -11.40 4.60
N TYR A 167 -22.99 -12.01 5.66
CA TYR A 167 -22.41 -11.93 7.01
C TYR A 167 -21.06 -12.65 7.15
N HIS A 168 -20.67 -13.51 6.20
CA HIS A 168 -19.34 -14.12 6.17
C HIS A 168 -18.30 -13.27 5.45
N GLN A 169 -18.72 -12.36 4.58
CA GLN A 169 -17.82 -11.59 3.72
C GLN A 169 -17.11 -10.50 4.52
N LYS A 170 -15.77 -10.43 4.51
CA LYS A 170 -15.05 -9.41 5.29
C LYS A 170 -15.44 -9.44 6.77
N PHE A 171 -15.60 -10.66 7.30
CA PHE A 171 -16.17 -10.88 8.63
C PHE A 171 -15.46 -10.07 9.71
N ARG A 172 -14.12 -9.98 9.67
CA ARG A 172 -13.32 -9.26 10.67
C ARG A 172 -13.63 -7.77 10.68
N LEU A 173 -13.79 -7.15 9.51
CA LEU A 173 -14.24 -5.77 9.36
C LEU A 173 -15.68 -5.60 9.85
N GLN A 174 -16.60 -6.50 9.45
CA GLN A 174 -18.00 -6.42 9.87
C GLN A 174 -18.20 -6.48 11.40
N GLN A 175 -17.27 -7.09 12.15
CA GLN A 175 -17.28 -7.07 13.62
C GLN A 175 -16.83 -5.73 14.22
N GLN A 176 -16.20 -4.86 13.44
CA GLN A 176 -15.84 -3.50 13.87
C GLN A 176 -16.92 -2.52 13.41
N VAL A 177 -17.92 -2.29 14.27
CA VAL A 177 -19.12 -1.48 13.99
C VAL A 177 -18.79 -0.16 13.26
N ALA A 178 -17.82 0.60 13.76
CA ALA A 178 -17.45 1.89 13.17
C ALA A 178 -16.92 1.79 11.72
N PHE A 179 -16.07 0.79 11.42
CA PHE A 179 -15.57 0.58 10.06
C PHE A 179 -16.65 0.01 9.13
N ARG A 180 -17.46 -0.92 9.65
CA ARG A 180 -18.56 -1.53 8.89
C ARG A 180 -19.57 -0.47 8.45
N ASP A 181 -20.06 0.32 9.40
CA ASP A 181 -21.12 1.31 9.16
C ASP A 181 -20.60 2.40 8.22
N HIS A 182 -19.36 2.86 8.41
CA HIS A 182 -18.70 3.83 7.52
C HIS A 182 -18.76 3.44 6.04
N TYR A 183 -18.45 2.18 5.71
CA TYR A 183 -18.53 1.72 4.32
C TYR A 183 -19.97 1.46 3.89
N LEU A 184 -20.77 0.74 4.67
CA LEU A 184 -22.14 0.34 4.27
C LEU A 184 -23.14 1.51 4.20
N GLU A 185 -22.84 2.66 4.82
CA GLU A 185 -23.59 3.89 4.62
C GLU A 185 -23.40 4.49 3.21
N GLN A 186 -22.28 4.15 2.55
CA GLN A 186 -21.86 4.72 1.27
C GLN A 186 -21.96 3.74 0.10
N MET A 187 -22.07 2.44 0.37
CA MET A 187 -22.12 1.40 -0.66
C MET A 187 -23.07 0.26 -0.31
N THR A 188 -23.58 -0.41 -1.33
CA THR A 188 -24.37 -1.63 -1.20
C THR A 188 -23.50 -2.80 -0.73
N MET A 189 -24.10 -3.83 -0.15
CA MET A 189 -23.37 -5.04 0.24
C MET A 189 -22.64 -5.71 -0.94
N LYS A 190 -23.23 -5.64 -2.15
CA LYS A 190 -22.56 -6.15 -3.36
C LYS A 190 -21.27 -5.38 -3.65
N GLU A 191 -21.28 -4.06 -3.53
CA GLU A 191 -20.08 -3.23 -3.72
C GLU A 191 -19.06 -3.47 -2.62
N PHE A 192 -19.51 -3.55 -1.36
CA PHE A 192 -18.69 -3.87 -0.20
C PHE A 192 -17.92 -5.19 -0.35
N ILE A 193 -18.59 -6.25 -0.82
CA ILE A 193 -17.97 -7.56 -1.10
C ILE A 193 -16.88 -7.45 -2.19
N ASN A 194 -17.06 -6.53 -3.14
CA ASN A 194 -16.21 -6.38 -4.31
C ASN A 194 -15.16 -5.25 -4.18
N SER A 195 -15.10 -4.58 -3.03
CA SER A 195 -14.27 -3.39 -2.85
C SER A 195 -12.82 -3.77 -2.49
N PRO A 196 -11.82 -3.29 -3.26
CA PRO A 196 -10.41 -3.43 -2.92
C PRO A 196 -10.04 -2.78 -1.58
N SER A 197 -10.53 -1.58 -1.29
CA SER A 197 -10.26 -0.89 0.00
C SER A 197 -10.84 -1.67 1.18
N VAL A 198 -12.08 -2.15 1.08
CA VAL A 198 -12.69 -3.00 2.12
C VAL A 198 -11.88 -4.29 2.31
N THR A 199 -11.32 -4.86 1.23
CA THR A 199 -10.42 -6.01 1.30
C THR A 199 -9.17 -5.72 2.11
N LYS A 200 -8.51 -4.57 1.85
CA LYS A 200 -7.33 -4.13 2.60
C LYS A 200 -7.65 -3.89 4.07
N VAL A 201 -8.68 -3.11 4.35
CA VAL A 201 -9.07 -2.76 5.74
C VAL A 201 -9.46 -4.01 6.54
N ASN A 202 -10.13 -5.00 5.92
CA ASN A 202 -10.44 -6.26 6.58
C ASN A 202 -9.18 -7.02 7.04
N GLY A 203 -8.11 -6.95 6.25
CA GLY A 203 -6.80 -7.49 6.63
C GLY A 203 -6.08 -6.65 7.69
N TYR A 204 -5.98 -5.35 7.47
CA TYR A 204 -5.27 -4.42 8.35
C TYR A 204 -5.87 -4.37 9.77
N ILE A 205 -7.20 -4.47 9.92
CA ILE A 205 -7.86 -4.52 11.24
C ILE A 205 -7.36 -5.69 12.11
N THR A 206 -6.79 -6.73 11.50
CA THR A 206 -6.30 -7.93 12.18
C THR A 206 -4.79 -7.97 12.39
N GLY A 207 -4.05 -6.91 12.05
CA GLY A 207 -2.59 -6.89 12.20
C GLY A 207 -1.84 -7.68 11.13
N ASN A 208 -2.50 -8.03 10.03
CA ASN A 208 -1.90 -8.85 8.97
C ASN A 208 -1.23 -8.02 7.85
N GLY A 209 -1.32 -6.68 7.91
CA GLY A 209 -0.70 -5.81 6.91
C GLY A 209 0.75 -5.52 7.23
N GLU A 210 1.58 -5.43 6.19
CA GLU A 210 2.91 -4.86 6.33
C GLU A 210 2.83 -3.36 6.59
N ARG A 211 3.67 -2.87 7.50
CA ARG A 211 3.68 -1.48 7.96
C ARG A 211 3.72 -0.48 6.80
N ASP A 212 4.69 -0.62 5.90
CA ASP A 212 4.89 0.31 4.78
C ASP A 212 3.69 0.32 3.84
N ASN A 213 3.08 -0.85 3.62
CA ASN A 213 1.88 -0.99 2.81
C ASN A 213 0.65 -0.34 3.45
N ILE A 214 0.53 -0.40 4.78
CA ILE A 214 -0.54 0.31 5.48
C ILE A 214 -0.34 1.82 5.35
N ILE A 215 0.87 2.32 5.64
CA ILE A 215 1.21 3.75 5.58
C ILE A 215 0.95 4.31 4.18
N LYS A 216 1.43 3.61 3.14
CA LYS A 216 1.28 4.00 1.73
C LYS A 216 -0.18 4.17 1.30
N ASN A 217 -1.05 3.24 1.70
CA ASN A 217 -2.41 3.18 1.14
C ASN A 217 -3.45 3.90 1.99
N ILE A 218 -3.18 4.19 3.28
CA ILE A 218 -4.23 4.54 4.25
C ILE A 218 -5.10 5.74 3.87
N ALA A 219 -4.50 6.75 3.24
CA ALA A 219 -5.20 7.96 2.81
C ALA A 219 -6.21 7.67 1.67
N GLU A 220 -5.97 6.64 0.86
CA GLU A 220 -6.78 6.30 -0.30
C GLU A 220 -7.91 5.30 0.01
N LEU A 221 -7.90 4.66 1.19
CA LEU A 221 -8.86 3.63 1.59
C LEU A 221 -10.28 4.17 1.84
N GLY A 222 -10.50 5.48 1.65
CA GLY A 222 -11.80 6.12 1.81
C GLY A 222 -12.26 6.20 3.26
N LEU A 223 -11.35 6.08 4.23
CA LEU A 223 -11.62 6.18 5.68
C LEU A 223 -11.60 7.65 6.14
N THR A 224 -12.38 7.98 7.16
CA THR A 224 -12.23 9.25 7.90
C THR A 224 -10.92 9.28 8.67
N SER A 225 -10.40 10.46 9.02
CA SER A 225 -9.17 10.59 9.82
C SER A 225 -9.21 9.79 11.13
N GLU A 226 -10.35 9.81 11.83
CA GLU A 226 -10.54 9.00 13.06
C GLU A 226 -10.40 7.50 12.78
N LEU A 227 -10.97 6.99 11.68
CA LEU A 227 -10.87 5.58 11.33
C LEU A 227 -9.48 5.20 10.82
N GLN A 228 -8.77 6.13 10.17
CA GLN A 228 -7.37 5.94 9.79
C GLN A 228 -6.49 5.79 11.03
N GLU A 229 -6.57 6.73 11.99
CA GLU A 229 -5.82 6.67 13.25
C GLU A 229 -6.08 5.35 13.99
N ARG A 230 -7.34 4.95 14.13
CA ARG A 230 -7.71 3.68 14.75
C ARG A 230 -7.18 2.45 14.02
N LEU A 231 -7.04 2.53 12.69
CA LEU A 231 -6.47 1.45 11.90
C LEU A 231 -4.95 1.34 12.13
N LEU A 232 -4.26 2.48 12.22
CA LEU A 232 -2.82 2.54 12.52
C LEU A 232 -2.52 2.00 13.92
N GLU A 233 -3.26 2.45 14.92
CA GLU A 233 -3.14 1.97 16.30
C GLU A 233 -3.29 0.44 16.39
N LYS A 234 -4.26 -0.14 15.66
CA LYS A 234 -4.45 -1.60 15.61
C LYS A 234 -3.26 -2.36 15.02
N ASN A 235 -2.45 -1.69 14.20
CA ASN A 235 -1.24 -2.24 13.61
C ASN A 235 0.03 -1.82 14.35
N SER A 236 -0.11 -1.21 15.53
CA SER A 236 1.02 -0.66 16.30
C SER A 236 1.87 0.34 15.49
N ILE A 237 1.22 1.07 14.59
CA ILE A 237 1.81 2.16 13.82
C ILE A 237 1.38 3.45 14.53
N ASP A 238 2.35 4.28 14.91
CA ASP A 238 2.03 5.57 15.48
C ASP A 238 1.35 6.43 14.40
N PRO A 239 0.12 6.93 14.61
CA PRO A 239 -0.52 7.82 13.65
C PRO A 239 0.35 9.01 13.26
N ALA A 240 1.26 9.45 14.14
CA ALA A 240 2.24 10.49 13.84
C ALA A 240 3.25 10.12 12.74
N GLU A 241 3.56 8.83 12.56
CA GLU A 241 4.40 8.34 11.46
C GLU A 241 3.70 8.49 10.11
N CYS A 242 2.38 8.26 10.05
CA CYS A 242 1.59 8.50 8.84
C CYS A 242 1.47 9.99 8.50
N VAL A 243 1.51 10.88 9.50
CA VAL A 243 1.54 12.34 9.24
C VAL A 243 2.92 12.83 8.77
N THR A 244 3.93 11.97 8.82
CA THR A 244 5.25 12.33 8.30
C THR A 244 5.34 12.21 6.78
N PHE A 245 4.42 11.46 6.14
CA PHE A 245 4.16 11.57 4.70
C PHE A 245 3.20 12.72 4.34
N CYS A 246 2.35 13.17 5.28
CA CYS A 246 1.16 13.97 4.96
C CYS A 246 1.21 15.46 5.31
N LYS A 247 2.38 16.10 5.55
CA LYS A 247 2.44 17.59 5.57
C LYS A 247 3.21 18.22 4.43
N THR A 248 3.80 17.40 3.58
CA THR A 248 4.34 17.83 2.31
C THR A 248 3.30 17.47 1.26
N GLU A 249 2.79 18.45 0.52
CA GLU A 249 1.95 18.13 -0.63
C GLU A 249 2.80 17.35 -1.64
N ASP A 250 2.21 16.32 -2.27
CA ASP A 250 2.87 15.65 -3.39
C ASP A 250 3.30 16.71 -4.40
N ALA A 251 4.55 16.65 -4.86
CA ALA A 251 5.09 17.67 -5.74
C ALA A 251 4.30 17.80 -7.06
N GLU A 252 3.51 16.81 -7.44
CA GLU A 252 2.58 16.88 -8.56
C GLU A 252 1.41 17.86 -8.32
N ASN A 253 0.99 18.02 -7.06
CA ASN A 253 -0.16 18.83 -6.66
C ASN A 253 0.22 20.28 -6.29
N VAL A 254 1.50 20.53 -5.94
CA VAL A 254 1.99 21.87 -5.62
C VAL A 254 2.06 22.74 -6.87
N ILE A 255 1.33 23.85 -6.89
CA ILE A 255 1.38 24.85 -7.95
C ILE A 255 2.38 25.95 -7.56
N ILE A 256 3.33 26.25 -8.43
CA ILE A 256 4.29 27.33 -8.21
C ILE A 256 3.60 28.64 -8.55
N ASN A 257 3.51 29.54 -7.55
CA ASN A 257 3.09 30.91 -7.80
C ASN A 257 4.27 31.71 -8.40
N GLU A 258 4.27 31.89 -9.72
CA GLU A 258 5.37 32.54 -10.44
C GLU A 258 5.68 33.95 -9.90
N GLU A 259 4.65 34.71 -9.49
CA GLU A 259 4.82 36.09 -9.02
C GLU A 259 5.51 36.18 -7.65
N GLU A 260 5.39 35.14 -6.83
CA GLU A 260 5.95 35.07 -5.47
C GLU A 260 7.22 34.22 -5.42
N SER A 261 7.59 33.55 -6.52
CA SER A 261 8.73 32.63 -6.59
C SER A 261 10.08 33.35 -6.75
N ASP A 262 11.13 32.75 -6.19
CA ASP A 262 12.51 33.22 -6.36
C ASP A 262 13.00 32.91 -7.78
N GLN A 263 13.12 33.96 -8.58
CA GLN A 263 13.46 33.85 -10.00
C GLN A 263 14.88 33.31 -10.24
N GLU A 264 15.82 33.54 -9.33
CA GLU A 264 17.20 33.04 -9.49
C GLU A 264 17.25 31.53 -9.22
N LEU A 265 16.54 31.06 -8.20
CA LEU A 265 16.40 29.63 -7.93
C LEU A 265 15.59 28.92 -9.02
N ARG A 266 14.52 29.54 -9.52
CA ARG A 266 13.70 29.01 -10.63
C ARG A 266 14.49 28.83 -11.93
N ALA A 267 15.51 29.66 -12.16
CA ALA A 267 16.38 29.53 -13.33
C ALA A 267 17.41 28.39 -13.21
N ARG A 268 17.74 27.96 -11.98
CA ARG A 268 18.77 26.94 -11.69
C ARG A 268 18.19 25.56 -11.39
N LEU A 269 17.04 25.51 -10.74
CA LEU A 269 16.39 24.29 -10.27
C LEU A 269 15.32 23.82 -11.24
N THR A 270 15.12 22.52 -11.32
CA THR A 270 13.90 21.96 -11.94
C THR A 270 12.67 22.28 -11.10
N ASP A 271 11.48 22.22 -11.69
CA ASP A 271 10.22 22.43 -10.96
C ASP A 271 10.10 21.51 -9.74
N LEU A 272 10.48 20.24 -9.86
CA LEU A 272 10.44 19.28 -8.75
C LEU A 272 11.40 19.69 -7.63
N GLN A 273 12.65 20.02 -7.97
CA GLN A 273 13.65 20.48 -6.99
C GLN A 273 13.21 21.76 -6.29
N TYR A 274 12.62 22.71 -7.02
CA TYR A 274 12.08 23.95 -6.44
C TYR A 274 10.91 23.66 -5.50
N LYS A 275 9.93 22.85 -5.92
CA LYS A 275 8.78 22.49 -5.10
C LYS A 275 9.20 21.79 -3.82
N VAL A 276 10.12 20.83 -3.92
CA VAL A 276 10.63 20.10 -2.75
C VAL A 276 11.38 21.03 -1.82
N THR A 277 12.40 21.74 -2.31
CA THR A 277 13.30 22.50 -1.43
C THR A 277 12.70 23.79 -0.90
N GLN A 278 11.86 24.49 -1.68
CA GLN A 278 11.34 25.82 -1.35
C GLN A 278 9.87 25.83 -0.91
N LEU A 279 9.09 24.85 -1.37
CA LEU A 279 7.64 24.75 -1.07
C LEU A 279 7.30 23.55 -0.19
N ASN A 280 8.32 22.89 0.38
CA ASN A 280 8.19 21.73 1.26
C ASN A 280 7.34 20.62 0.63
N ALA A 281 7.47 20.39 -0.68
CA ALA A 281 6.83 19.28 -1.35
C ALA A 281 7.59 17.97 -1.13
N THR A 282 6.96 16.84 -1.43
CA THR A 282 7.61 15.52 -1.45
C THR A 282 7.53 14.89 -2.83
N GLU A 283 8.65 14.33 -3.29
CA GLU A 283 8.72 13.61 -4.56
C GLU A 283 8.13 12.20 -4.43
N PRO A 284 7.71 11.55 -5.53
CA PRO A 284 7.14 10.20 -5.46
C PRO A 284 8.12 9.13 -4.94
N ALA A 285 7.61 8.24 -4.09
CA ALA A 285 8.33 7.06 -3.63
C ALA A 285 8.74 6.15 -4.80
N PHE A 286 9.95 5.58 -4.76
CA PHE A 286 10.50 4.64 -5.75
C PHE A 286 10.61 5.16 -7.19
N ASN A 287 10.13 6.37 -7.47
CA ASN A 287 10.24 7.04 -8.75
C ASN A 287 11.01 8.34 -8.59
N ASN A 288 12.23 8.21 -8.07
CA ASN A 288 13.17 9.29 -7.87
C ASN A 288 14.60 8.82 -8.16
N GLN A 289 15.55 9.75 -8.19
CA GLN A 289 16.86 9.47 -8.75
C GLN A 289 17.77 8.63 -7.83
N TYR A 290 17.61 8.72 -6.51
CA TYR A 290 18.61 8.19 -5.57
C TYR A 290 18.08 7.14 -4.59
N TRP A 291 16.80 6.73 -4.66
CA TRP A 291 16.29 5.70 -3.75
C TRP A 291 17.11 4.40 -3.81
N ASP A 292 17.46 3.92 -5.00
CA ASP A 292 18.24 2.69 -5.23
C ASP A 292 19.72 2.93 -5.52
N ASN A 293 20.19 4.18 -5.50
CA ASN A 293 21.61 4.49 -5.74
C ASN A 293 22.50 3.83 -4.66
N LYS A 294 23.54 3.13 -5.11
CA LYS A 294 24.52 2.39 -4.29
C LYS A 294 25.97 2.80 -4.58
N GLU A 295 26.19 3.81 -5.40
CA GLU A 295 27.53 4.25 -5.77
C GLU A 295 28.28 4.90 -4.58
N PRO A 296 29.61 4.70 -4.46
CA PRO A 296 30.41 5.38 -3.45
C PRO A 296 30.47 6.88 -3.75
N GLY A 297 30.17 7.72 -2.76
CA GLY A 297 30.13 9.17 -2.92
C GLY A 297 29.28 9.87 -1.86
N ILE A 298 29.17 11.19 -1.98
CA ILE A 298 28.40 12.03 -1.05
C ILE A 298 27.17 12.62 -1.72
N TYR A 299 26.19 12.98 -0.91
CA TYR A 299 25.01 13.74 -1.30
C TYR A 299 25.11 15.14 -0.72
N VAL A 300 25.07 16.14 -1.61
CA VAL A 300 25.11 17.56 -1.25
C VAL A 300 23.74 18.20 -1.47
N ASP A 301 23.45 19.30 -0.78
CA ASP A 301 22.27 20.12 -1.05
C ASP A 301 22.29 20.61 -2.49
N VAL A 302 21.20 20.40 -3.24
CA VAL A 302 21.08 20.85 -4.63
C VAL A 302 21.15 22.38 -4.76
N VAL A 303 20.78 23.12 -3.71
CA VAL A 303 20.75 24.58 -3.73
C VAL A 303 22.11 25.17 -3.37
N SER A 304 22.63 24.88 -2.18
CA SER A 304 23.90 25.46 -1.69
C SER A 304 25.15 24.67 -2.02
N GLY A 305 25.04 23.38 -2.34
CA GLY A 305 26.16 22.45 -2.47
C GLY A 305 26.78 22.04 -1.13
N GLU A 306 26.16 22.34 0.01
CA GLU A 306 26.74 21.87 1.28
C GLU A 306 26.64 20.34 1.44
N PRO A 307 27.67 19.66 1.99
CA PRO A 307 27.65 18.22 2.15
C PRO A 307 26.65 17.80 3.24
N LEU A 308 25.71 16.92 2.88
CA LEU A 308 24.62 16.50 3.77
C LEU A 308 24.77 15.06 4.24
N PHE A 309 24.98 14.11 3.31
CA PHE A 309 25.00 12.68 3.61
C PHE A 309 26.11 11.94 2.86
N SER A 310 26.51 10.78 3.39
CA SER A 310 27.46 9.86 2.76
C SER A 310 26.76 8.59 2.32
N SER A 311 27.17 8.00 1.19
CA SER A 311 26.65 6.69 0.79
C SER A 311 27.07 5.56 1.74
N THR A 312 28.10 5.75 2.58
CA THR A 312 28.47 4.79 3.65
C THR A 312 27.40 4.65 4.72
N ASP A 313 26.57 5.69 4.91
CA ASP A 313 25.51 5.74 5.91
C ASP A 313 24.12 5.54 5.29
N LYS A 314 24.06 5.38 3.96
CA LYS A 314 22.84 5.08 3.21
C LYS A 314 22.46 3.61 3.39
N PHE A 315 21.17 3.33 3.54
CA PHE A 315 20.67 1.96 3.66
C PHE A 315 19.33 1.76 2.93
N GLU A 316 18.99 0.50 2.68
CA GLU A 316 17.69 0.12 2.12
C GLU A 316 16.63 0.12 3.22
N SER A 317 15.80 1.16 3.25
CA SER A 317 14.75 1.35 4.26
C SER A 317 13.41 0.72 3.88
N GLY A 318 13.17 0.46 2.59
CA GLY A 318 11.84 0.13 2.07
C GLY A 318 10.91 1.34 1.93
N SER A 319 11.33 2.56 2.30
CA SER A 319 10.45 3.73 2.25
C SER A 319 10.21 4.25 0.82
N GLY A 320 11.13 3.99 -0.10
CA GLY A 320 11.09 4.53 -1.47
C GLY A 320 11.81 5.87 -1.65
N TRP A 321 12.47 6.39 -0.62
CA TRP A 321 13.36 7.55 -0.68
C TRP A 321 14.76 7.17 -0.18
N PRO A 322 15.84 7.86 -0.63
CA PRO A 322 17.16 7.67 -0.06
C PRO A 322 17.12 7.91 1.45
N SER A 323 17.60 6.91 2.18
CA SER A 323 17.53 6.86 3.65
C SER A 323 18.91 6.69 4.25
N PHE A 324 19.22 7.50 5.25
CA PHE A 324 20.54 7.55 5.89
C PHE A 324 20.43 7.38 7.41
N THR A 325 21.45 6.79 8.03
CA THR A 325 21.47 6.58 9.50
C THR A 325 21.96 7.79 10.29
N LYS A 326 22.68 8.71 9.63
CA LYS A 326 23.21 9.96 10.18
C LYS A 326 23.64 10.93 9.06
N PRO A 327 23.74 12.24 9.34
CA PRO A 327 24.36 13.20 8.44
C PRO A 327 25.88 13.00 8.32
N LEU A 328 26.45 13.46 7.21
CA LEU A 328 27.89 13.52 6.97
C LEU A 328 28.53 14.60 7.85
N VAL A 329 27.89 15.76 7.95
CA VAL A 329 28.26 16.86 8.86
C VAL A 329 27.02 17.29 9.62
N GLU A 330 26.96 16.96 10.92
CA GLU A 330 25.82 17.25 11.79
C GLU A 330 25.44 18.74 11.78
N ASP A 331 26.45 19.61 11.78
CA ASP A 331 26.29 21.05 11.75
C ASP A 331 25.69 21.61 10.45
N ASN A 332 25.54 20.83 9.38
CA ASN A 332 24.93 21.27 8.12
C ASN A 332 23.41 21.04 8.06
N LEU A 333 22.84 20.36 9.06
CA LEU A 333 21.41 20.11 9.14
C LEU A 333 20.77 21.00 10.22
N VAL A 334 19.53 21.41 9.97
CA VAL A 334 18.65 22.02 10.95
C VAL A 334 17.46 21.09 11.14
N GLU A 335 17.32 20.61 12.36
CA GLU A 335 16.19 19.83 12.81
C GLU A 335 15.15 20.78 13.40
N VAL A 336 14.04 20.97 12.68
CA VAL A 336 12.95 21.87 13.08
C VAL A 336 11.83 21.02 13.67
N GLU A 337 11.59 21.17 14.97
CA GLU A 337 10.42 20.59 15.61
C GLU A 337 9.15 21.24 15.07
N ASP A 338 8.40 20.47 14.30
CA ASP A 338 7.06 20.83 13.87
C ASP A 338 6.05 20.23 14.84
N ASN A 339 5.57 21.08 15.75
CA ASN A 339 4.61 20.77 16.80
C ASN A 339 3.14 21.04 16.41
N SER A 340 2.84 21.17 15.12
CA SER A 340 1.46 21.39 14.67
C SER A 340 0.64 20.09 14.67
N LEU A 341 -0.64 20.19 15.09
CA LEU A 341 -1.64 19.12 15.17
C LEU A 341 -1.32 17.98 16.17
N TRP A 342 -0.84 18.31 17.37
CA TRP A 342 -0.66 17.38 18.51
C TRP A 342 0.39 16.27 18.33
N MET A 343 1.36 16.48 17.43
CA MET A 343 2.51 15.58 17.19
C MET A 343 3.80 16.40 17.14
N THR A 344 4.94 15.79 17.46
CA THR A 344 6.28 16.37 17.26
C THR A 344 6.95 15.65 16.10
N ARG A 345 7.01 16.29 14.93
CA ARG A 345 7.83 15.82 13.79
C ARG A 345 9.13 16.61 13.79
N ILE A 346 10.21 16.03 13.28
CA ILE A 346 11.47 16.74 13.10
C ILE A 346 11.71 16.88 11.60
N GLU A 347 11.31 18.03 11.05
CA GLU A 347 11.67 18.42 9.69
C GLU A 347 13.18 18.58 9.61
N VAL A 348 13.78 18.07 8.54
CA VAL A 348 15.21 18.21 8.29
C VAL A 348 15.40 19.20 7.14
N ARG A 349 16.16 20.26 7.41
CA ARG A 349 16.49 21.31 6.44
C ARG A 349 17.99 21.48 6.32
N SER A 350 18.47 21.90 5.16
CA SER A 350 19.87 22.30 4.97
C SER A 350 20.12 23.63 5.66
N LYS A 351 21.23 23.79 6.39
CA LYS A 351 21.48 25.00 7.18
C LYS A 351 21.78 26.24 6.35
N LYS A 352 22.49 26.12 5.21
CA LYS A 352 22.90 27.27 4.40
C LYS A 352 21.78 27.79 3.51
N ALA A 353 21.03 26.91 2.86
CA ALA A 353 19.97 27.31 1.93
C ALA A 353 18.57 27.28 2.53
N ASP A 354 18.40 26.75 3.75
CA ASP A 354 17.09 26.47 4.33
C ASP A 354 16.20 25.57 3.43
N SER A 355 16.82 24.77 2.55
CA SER A 355 16.14 23.79 1.70
C SER A 355 15.45 22.75 2.56
N HIS A 356 14.16 22.54 2.34
CA HIS A 356 13.47 21.36 2.85
C HIS A 356 14.08 20.10 2.23
N LEU A 357 14.58 19.20 3.09
CA LEU A 357 15.22 17.95 2.68
C LEU A 357 14.25 16.77 2.84
N GLY A 358 13.57 16.72 3.98
CA GLY A 358 12.67 15.65 4.36
C GLY A 358 12.48 15.60 5.86
N HIS A 359 12.52 14.39 6.44
CA HIS A 359 12.24 14.18 7.86
C HIS A 359 13.18 13.14 8.47
N VAL A 360 13.40 13.25 9.78
CA VAL A 360 14.11 12.24 10.57
C VAL A 360 13.15 11.48 11.48
N PHE A 361 13.36 10.17 11.56
CA PHE A 361 12.52 9.22 12.29
C PHE A 361 13.37 8.37 13.24
N ALA A 362 12.76 7.88 14.32
CA ALA A 362 13.39 7.00 15.31
C ALA A 362 13.18 5.48 15.02
N ASP A 363 13.10 5.12 13.74
CA ASP A 363 12.87 3.75 13.24
C ASP A 363 14.05 3.19 12.41
N GLY A 364 15.21 3.85 12.47
CA GLY A 364 16.39 3.49 11.70
C GLY A 364 17.20 2.32 12.28
N PRO A 365 18.06 1.68 11.46
CA PRO A 365 18.90 0.59 11.90
C PRO A 365 20.11 1.09 12.69
N GLY A 366 20.74 0.16 13.42
CA GLY A 366 22.00 0.44 14.11
C GLY A 366 21.85 1.27 15.39
N PRO A 367 22.96 1.79 15.93
CA PRO A 367 23.00 2.35 17.28
C PRO A 367 22.38 3.74 17.40
N THR A 368 22.26 4.50 16.31
CA THR A 368 21.58 5.80 16.33
C THR A 368 20.07 5.61 16.45
N GLY A 369 19.52 4.53 15.88
CA GLY A 369 18.08 4.32 15.77
C GLY A 369 17.41 5.33 14.84
N LEU A 370 18.18 6.15 14.12
CA LEU A 370 17.66 7.25 13.31
C LEU A 370 17.61 6.88 11.83
N ARG A 371 16.54 7.31 11.17
CA ARG A 371 16.39 7.26 9.72
C ARG A 371 16.11 8.66 9.19
N TYR A 372 17.08 9.23 8.51
CA TYR A 372 16.94 10.45 7.72
C TYR A 372 16.35 10.06 6.36
N CYS A 373 15.07 10.32 6.14
CA CYS A 373 14.36 10.04 4.90
C CYS A 373 14.29 11.31 4.06
N ILE A 374 15.03 11.34 2.95
CA ILE A 374 15.35 12.59 2.24
C ILE A 374 14.85 12.52 0.80
N ASN A 375 14.35 13.62 0.27
CA ASN A 375 13.99 13.74 -1.14
C ASN A 375 15.26 13.76 -2.00
N SER A 376 15.34 12.92 -3.02
CA SER A 376 16.38 12.96 -4.06
C SER A 376 16.42 14.31 -4.76
N ALA A 377 15.27 14.93 -5.00
CA ALA A 377 15.15 16.26 -5.57
C ALA A 377 15.74 17.38 -4.67
N ALA A 378 16.01 17.11 -3.39
CA ALA A 378 16.76 18.05 -2.55
C ALA A 378 18.28 17.81 -2.63
N LEU A 379 18.72 16.76 -3.30
CA LEU A 379 20.10 16.28 -3.31
C LEU A 379 20.74 16.37 -4.69
N ARG A 380 22.06 16.52 -4.69
CA ARG A 380 22.93 16.22 -5.83
C ARG A 380 23.99 15.21 -5.38
N PHE A 381 24.11 14.11 -6.09
CA PHE A 381 25.14 13.11 -5.80
C PHE A 381 26.48 13.51 -6.45
N ILE A 382 27.58 13.30 -5.73
CA ILE A 382 28.95 13.47 -6.22
C ILE A 382 29.69 12.15 -5.96
N SER A 383 30.14 11.50 -7.03
CA SER A 383 30.85 10.23 -6.94
C SER A 383 32.17 10.40 -6.18
N ALA A 384 32.64 9.33 -5.54
CA ALA A 384 33.93 9.33 -4.83
C ALA A 384 35.12 9.69 -5.75
N GLU A 385 34.99 9.40 -7.05
CA GLU A 385 36.01 9.73 -8.06
C GLU A 385 36.07 11.23 -8.36
N ASP A 386 34.92 11.92 -8.32
CA ASP A 386 34.78 13.33 -8.68
C ASP A 386 34.96 14.30 -7.50
N LEU A 387 35.01 13.80 -6.26
CA LEU A 387 35.09 14.61 -5.03
C LEU A 387 36.18 15.69 -5.10
N ALA A 388 37.38 15.33 -5.57
CA ALA A 388 38.50 16.27 -5.62
C ALA A 388 38.30 17.37 -6.68
N GLU A 389 37.74 17.03 -7.84
CA GLU A 389 37.47 17.99 -8.91
C GLU A 389 36.35 18.96 -8.53
N GLU A 390 35.35 18.47 -7.80
CA GLU A 390 34.19 19.24 -7.35
C GLU A 390 34.43 20.04 -6.05
N GLY A 391 35.63 19.93 -5.45
CA GLY A 391 36.01 20.72 -4.27
C GLY A 391 35.65 20.10 -2.90
N TYR A 392 35.41 18.79 -2.87
CA TYR A 392 35.04 17.99 -1.70
C TYR A 392 36.15 16.97 -1.33
N GLU A 393 37.41 17.30 -1.62
CA GLU A 393 38.56 16.38 -1.46
C GLU A 393 38.72 15.83 -0.04
N GLU A 394 38.28 16.59 0.97
CA GLU A 394 38.36 16.21 2.38
C GLU A 394 37.54 14.96 2.75
N TYR A 395 36.54 14.59 1.94
CA TYR A 395 35.69 13.43 2.16
C TYR A 395 36.15 12.18 1.42
N LYS A 396 37.25 12.26 0.66
CA LYS A 396 37.72 11.17 -0.20
C LYS A 396 38.07 9.90 0.58
N ASP A 397 38.64 10.06 1.78
CA ASP A 397 39.07 8.93 2.62
C ASP A 397 37.90 8.15 3.26
N LEU A 398 36.65 8.53 3.00
CA LEU A 398 35.46 7.80 3.46
C LEU A 398 35.13 6.57 2.61
N PHE A 399 35.64 6.49 1.37
CA PHE A 399 35.21 5.52 0.35
C PHE A 399 36.30 4.53 -0.08
#